data_AF-A0AAU2SN35-F1
#
_entry.id   AF-A0AAU2SN35-F1
#
_cell.length_a   1.000
_cell.length_b   1.000
_cell.length_c   1.000
_cell.angle_alpha   90.00
_cell.angle_beta   90.00
_cell.angle_gamma   90.00
#
_symmetry.space_group_name_H-M   'P 1'
#
loop_
_entity.id
_entity.type
_entity.pdbx_description
1 polymer ?
#
loop_
_entity_poly.entity_id
_entity_poly.type
_entity_poly.pdbx_seq_one_letter_code
_entity_poly.pdbx_strand_id
1 'polypeptide(L)' 'MTQATEHVRNDEAFDVDEWPPLTRAVSYVGSACVIQGAGDFDPQDLAAVRRRFPGRYVSLDGDVITVWPPSGPTR' A
#
# COMPACT_ATOMS: atom_id res chain seq x y z
N MET A 1 -9.79 28.69 3.30
CA MET A 1 -8.57 28.00 3.72
C MET A 1 -8.58 26.64 3.06
N THR A 2 -7.51 26.36 2.31
CA THR A 2 -7.02 25.07 1.78
C THR A 2 -8.03 24.13 1.08
N GLN A 3 -8.00 24.18 -0.25
CA GLN A 3 -8.37 23.07 -1.11
C GLN A 3 -7.50 21.86 -0.72
N ALA A 4 -8.11 20.84 -0.09
CA ALA A 4 -7.52 19.52 -0.03
C ALA A 4 -7.75 18.90 -1.42
N THR A 5 -6.67 18.72 -2.15
CA THR A 5 -6.65 18.14 -3.50
C THR A 5 -7.13 16.69 -3.44
N GLU A 6 -8.44 16.48 -3.52
CA GLU A 6 -9.07 15.19 -3.72
C GLU A 6 -8.88 14.77 -5.18
N HIS A 7 -7.65 14.35 -5.52
CA HIS A 7 -7.41 13.54 -6.70
C HIS A 7 -7.23 12.09 -6.26
N VAL A 8 -8.30 11.52 -5.69
CA VAL A 8 -8.45 10.06 -5.60
C VAL A 8 -8.84 9.62 -7.01
N ARG A 9 -7.84 9.26 -7.80
CA ARG A 9 -8.07 8.64 -9.10
C ARG A 9 -8.61 7.24 -8.84
N ASN A 10 -9.90 7.10 -9.10
CA ASN A 10 -10.71 5.91 -8.85
C ASN A 10 -10.40 4.78 -9.86
N ASP A 11 -10.67 3.56 -9.41
CA ASP A 11 -11.03 2.38 -10.21
C ASP A 11 -9.94 1.72 -11.08
N GLU A 12 -8.97 1.06 -10.43
CA GLU A 12 -8.71 -0.32 -10.82
C GLU A 12 -9.44 -1.16 -9.77
N ALA A 13 -10.34 -2.04 -10.18
CA ALA A 13 -11.03 -2.95 -9.28
C ALA A 13 -9.98 -3.77 -8.52
N PHE A 14 -9.53 -3.26 -7.37
CA PHE A 14 -8.63 -3.97 -6.49
C PHE A 14 -9.44 -5.16 -6.00
N ASP A 15 -9.01 -6.38 -6.36
CA ASP A 15 -9.53 -7.61 -5.79
C ASP A 15 -9.49 -7.49 -4.26
N VAL A 16 -10.62 -7.10 -3.69
CA VAL A 16 -10.82 -6.89 -2.25
C VAL A 16 -10.58 -8.17 -1.45
N ASP A 17 -10.52 -9.31 -2.13
CA ASP A 17 -10.18 -10.63 -1.59
C ASP A 17 -8.67 -10.85 -1.36
N GLU A 18 -7.78 -9.99 -1.86
CA GLU A 18 -6.32 -10.24 -1.80
C GLU A 18 -5.56 -9.33 -0.82
N TRP A 19 -6.23 -8.35 -0.23
CA TRP A 19 -5.63 -7.42 0.73
C TRP A 19 -5.93 -7.83 2.18
N PRO A 20 -5.07 -7.43 3.14
CA PRO A 20 -5.35 -7.58 4.56
C PRO A 20 -6.77 -7.09 4.93
N PRO A 21 -7.49 -7.76 5.85
CA PRO A 21 -8.89 -7.45 6.18
C PRO A 21 -9.12 -6.01 6.64
N LEU A 22 -8.08 -5.38 7.22
CA LEU A 22 -8.12 -4.00 7.70
C LEU A 22 -7.89 -2.97 6.59
N THR A 23 -7.62 -3.38 5.34
CA THR A 23 -7.30 -2.46 4.25
C THR A 23 -8.50 -1.57 3.93
N ARG A 24 -8.30 -0.26 4.08
CA ARG A 24 -9.28 0.78 3.79
C ARG A 24 -9.05 1.41 2.42
N ALA A 25 -7.79 1.63 2.06
CA ALA A 25 -7.42 2.26 0.81
C ALA A 25 -6.04 1.79 0.33
N VAL A 26 -5.84 1.80 -0.99
CA VAL A 26 -4.56 1.57 -1.62
C VAL A 26 -4.27 2.74 -2.55
N SER A 27 -3.08 3.32 -2.44
CA SER A 27 -2.64 4.49 -3.21
C SER A 27 -1.25 4.25 -3.77
N TYR A 28 -0.98 4.75 -4.97
CA TYR A 28 0.36 4.69 -5.57
C TYR A 28 1.02 6.06 -5.56
N VAL A 29 2.19 6.14 -4.95
CA VAL A 29 3.02 7.37 -4.93
C VAL A 29 4.25 7.09 -5.79
N GLY A 30 4.19 7.50 -7.06
CA GLY A 30 5.17 7.10 -8.07
C GLY A 30 5.14 5.58 -8.28
N SER A 31 6.26 4.91 -8.02
CA SER A 31 6.39 3.45 -8.11
C SER A 31 6.21 2.73 -6.75
N ALA A 32 5.94 3.48 -5.69
CA ALA A 32 5.60 2.94 -4.38
C ALA A 32 4.09 2.68 -4.27
N CYS A 33 3.71 1.61 -3.58
CA CYS A 33 2.33 1.31 -3.23
C CYS A 33 2.16 1.51 -1.72
N VAL A 34 1.17 2.28 -1.33
CA VAL A 34 0.84 2.62 0.05
C VAL A 34 -0.54 2.06 0.35
N ILE A 35 -0.62 1.21 1.35
CA ILE A 35 -1.83 0.53 1.80
C ILE A 35 -2.18 1.11 3.15
N GLN A 36 -3.36 1.71 3.26
CA GLN A 36 -3.86 2.31 4.49
C GLN A 36 -4.92 1.43 5.10
N GLY A 37 -4.77 1.13 6.38
CA GLY A 37 -5.68 0.36 7.19
C GLY A 37 -6.77 1.22 7.82
N ALA A 38 -7.84 0.57 8.28
CA ALA A 38 -8.80 1.16 9.21
C ALA A 38 -8.30 1.11 10.67
N GLY A 39 -7.15 0.48 10.92
CA GLY A 39 -6.46 0.35 12.20
C GLY A 39 -5.06 -0.24 11.97
N ASP A 40 -4.30 -0.42 13.06
CA ASP A 40 -2.94 -0.96 13.00
C ASP A 40 -2.91 -2.33 12.32
N PHE A 41 -1.97 -2.49 11.39
CA PHE A 41 -1.71 -3.78 10.76
C PHE A 41 -0.75 -4.61 11.62
N ASP A 42 -0.98 -5.91 11.62
CA ASP A 42 -0.14 -6.85 12.34
C ASP A 42 1.02 -7.36 11.44
N PRO A 43 2.06 -7.98 12.03
CA PRO A 43 3.13 -8.61 11.27
C PRO A 43 2.63 -9.67 10.26
N GLN A 44 1.46 -10.26 10.50
CA GLN A 44 0.82 -11.20 9.59
C GLN A 44 0.32 -10.51 8.31
N ASP A 45 -0.24 -9.30 8.43
CA ASP A 45 -0.68 -8.50 7.29
C ASP A 45 0.52 -8.05 6.46
N LEU A 46 1.59 -7.61 7.12
CA LEU A 46 2.87 -7.31 6.46
C LEU A 46 3.41 -8.53 5.68
N ALA A 47 3.33 -9.73 6.27
CA ALA A 47 3.77 -10.96 5.60
C ALA A 47 2.90 -11.32 4.39
N ALA A 48 1.59 -11.05 4.44
CA ALA A 48 0.70 -11.20 3.30
C ALA A 48 1.09 -10.26 2.15
N VAL A 49 1.29 -8.97 2.45
CA VAL A 49 1.73 -7.98 1.44
C VAL A 49 3.11 -8.32 0.88
N ARG A 50 4.06 -8.76 1.72
CA ARG A 50 5.40 -9.19 1.26
C ARG A 50 5.34 -10.38 0.29
N ARG A 51 4.43 -11.33 0.49
CA ARG A 51 4.24 -12.45 -0.44
C ARG A 51 3.73 -11.98 -1.80
N ARG A 52 2.91 -10.92 -1.82
CA ARG A 52 2.37 -10.34 -3.05
C ARG A 52 3.39 -9.56 -3.88
N PHE A 53 4.40 -9.00 -3.22
CA PHE A 53 5.48 -8.23 -3.84
C PHE A 53 6.85 -8.89 -3.61
N PRO A 54 7.10 -10.07 -4.23
CA PRO A 54 8.37 -10.75 -4.07
C PRO A 54 9.51 -9.85 -4.58
N GLY A 55 10.56 -9.70 -3.77
CA GLY A 55 11.73 -8.89 -4.11
C GLY A 55 11.54 -7.38 -3.97
N ARG A 56 10.39 -6.90 -3.47
CA ARG A 56 10.23 -5.51 -3.05
C ARG A 56 10.42 -5.36 -1.55
N TYR A 57 10.92 -4.20 -1.14
CA TYR A 57 10.98 -3.84 0.26
C TYR A 57 9.59 -3.38 0.71
N VAL A 58 9.09 -3.95 1.80
CA VAL A 58 7.80 -3.61 2.39
C VAL A 58 8.02 -3.21 3.84
N SER A 59 7.59 -2.02 4.21
CA SER A 59 7.63 -1.50 5.57
C SER A 59 6.23 -1.40 6.15
N LEU A 60 6.13 -1.57 7.46
CA LEU A 60 4.91 -1.42 8.24
C LEU A 60 5.11 -0.26 9.22
N ASP A 61 4.17 0.67 9.25
CA ASP A 61 4.11 1.81 10.15
C ASP A 61 2.68 1.94 10.69
N GLY A 62 2.40 1.27 11.83
CA GLY A 62 1.07 1.25 12.44
C GLY A 62 -0.02 0.76 11.49
N ASP A 63 -0.91 1.67 11.09
CA ASP A 63 -2.00 1.42 10.13
C ASP A 63 -1.60 1.55 8.66
N VAL A 64 -0.32 1.76 8.34
CA VAL A 64 0.15 1.95 6.96
C VAL A 64 1.20 0.91 6.58
N ILE A 65 0.94 0.17 5.50
CA ILE A 65 1.95 -0.67 4.84
C ILE A 65 2.45 0.04 3.59
N THR A 66 3.75 0.27 3.49
CA THR A 66 4.38 0.85 2.31
C THR A 66 5.23 -0.18 1.58
N VAL A 67 4.87 -0.46 0.35
CA VAL A 67 5.65 -1.24 -0.61
C VAL A 67 6.50 -0.29 -1.42
N TRP A 68 7.79 -0.34 -1.21
CA TRP A 68 8.75 0.50 -1.92
C TRP A 68 8.99 -0.03 -3.34
N PRO A 69 9.36 0.86 -4.27
CA PRO A 69 9.78 0.44 -5.59
C PRO A 69 10.97 -0.52 -5.51
N PRO A 70 11.13 -1.42 -6.50
CA PRO A 70 12.33 -2.23 -6.57
C PRO A 70 13.55 -1.31 -6.63
N SER A 71 14.56 -1.60 -5.83
CA SER A 71 15.87 -0.97 -5.88
C SER A 71 16.64 -1.45 -7.12
N GLY A 72 16.08 -1.23 -8.30
CA GLY A 72 16.79 -1.29 -9.57
C GLY A 72 17.32 0.10 -9.91
N PRO A 73 18.49 0.23 -10.54
CA PRO A 73 18.99 1.54 -10.95
C PRO A 73 17.98 2.17 -11.93
N THR A 74 17.45 3.33 -11.56
CA THR A 74 16.89 4.27 -12.52
C THR A 74 17.99 4.54 -13.55
N ARG A 75 17.87 3.94 -14.74
CA ARG A 75 18.79 4.16 -15.86
C ARG A 75 18.31 5.33 -16.70
#